data_AF-A0AAE0X5D5-F1
#
_entry.id   AF-A0AAE0X5D5-F1
#
_cell.length_a   1.000
_cell.length_b   1.000
_cell.length_c   1.000
_cell.angle_alpha   90.00
_cell.angle_beta   90.00
_cell.angle_gamma   90.00
#
_symmetry.space_group_name_H-M   'P 1'
#
loop_
_entity.id
_entity.type
_entity.pdbx_description
1 polymer ?
#
loop_
_entity_poly.entity_id
_entity_poly.type
_entity_poly.pdbx_seq_one_letter_code
_entity_poly.pdbx_strand_id
1 'polypeptide(L)'
;MAPNMRQGISPFLEPGPRTKANSLAILQLSRDNFLPVHLQHATGEHDGYAEGVVVNTRFGSFPHSTMIGVPWGSQIRASKVDTGSRGRKRKRVPGDDAARDENENENGNESAEPTDTPSGPKQAIAASSGFVHVLPPTPEIWTTSLPHRTQVVYTPDYSYILHRIRARPGAVIIEAGAGSGSFSHASARAVYNGYPKEGERKGKVISFEYHEERYKKMKEELSQHGLQGIVHLTHRDVYKGGFLINDGESPEAEAVFLDLPAPWDALPALSRQRPEGAEGATESGKPWVSPLNPKKNAYICTFSPCIEQVTKTVSAMRRLGWVDIDMVEIANRKLHTARDRVGLNLPQDRGVNNSARDVEEAISKLAEIEEKFRQHARPARSAENTGSKHGDNGKAVSNRKGAREEETSTSSRPWADGRLIVRGEPEIKTHTSYLVFAILPREWSEEDEAEALAKYPLGQEKAVVGDMDKASRKKLRQELLKKQGDKKTKRKEKAEKLDEKMDETSG
;
A
#
# COMPACT_ATOMS: atom_id res chain seq x y z
N MET A 1 -25.82 -22.08 -7.72
CA MET A 1 -25.10 -21.91 -8.99
C MET A 1 -24.50 -20.51 -8.99
N ALA A 2 -23.18 -20.38 -8.84
CA ALA A 2 -22.51 -19.08 -8.81
C ALA A 2 -22.61 -18.44 -10.21
N PRO A 3 -23.01 -17.16 -10.32
CA PRO A 3 -23.06 -16.50 -11.62
C PRO A 3 -21.66 -16.45 -12.20
N ASN A 4 -21.54 -16.84 -13.47
CA ASN A 4 -20.35 -16.72 -14.28
C ASN A 4 -19.89 -15.25 -14.29
N MET A 5 -19.04 -14.86 -13.33
CA MET A 5 -18.37 -13.58 -13.35
C MET A 5 -17.41 -13.63 -14.54
N ARG A 6 -17.75 -12.93 -15.63
CA ARG A 6 -16.77 -12.55 -16.67
C ARG A 6 -15.49 -12.12 -15.95
N GLN A 7 -14.35 -12.73 -16.27
CA GLN A 7 -13.06 -12.40 -15.65
C GLN A 7 -12.86 -10.89 -15.70
N GLY A 8 -13.16 -10.24 -14.58
CA GLY A 8 -13.14 -8.79 -14.48
C GLY A 8 -11.70 -8.33 -14.44
N ILE A 9 -11.41 -7.27 -15.20
CA ILE A 9 -10.15 -6.55 -15.08
C ILE A 9 -10.00 -6.09 -13.62
N SER A 10 -8.88 -6.44 -13.00
CA SER A 10 -8.57 -6.15 -11.61
C SER A 10 -8.39 -4.65 -11.42
N PRO A 11 -9.06 -4.04 -10.42
CA PRO A 11 -8.85 -2.64 -10.11
C PRO A 11 -7.44 -2.35 -9.57
N PHE A 12 -6.68 -3.38 -9.16
CA PHE A 12 -5.28 -3.24 -8.74
C PHE A 12 -4.30 -3.06 -9.91
N LEU A 13 -4.71 -3.46 -11.12
CA LEU A 13 -3.85 -3.47 -12.31
C LEU A 13 -4.31 -2.41 -13.31
N GLU A 14 -5.61 -2.37 -13.60
CA GLU A 14 -6.22 -1.43 -14.54
C GLU A 14 -7.54 -0.86 -13.96
N PRO A 15 -7.46 0.07 -12.98
CA PRO A 15 -8.65 0.65 -12.34
C PRO A 15 -9.52 1.52 -13.25
N GLY A 16 -9.01 1.93 -14.42
CA GLY A 16 -9.63 2.94 -15.28
C GLY A 16 -9.68 4.33 -14.62
N PRO A 17 -10.37 5.31 -15.23
CA PRO A 17 -10.37 6.70 -14.75
C PRO A 17 -11.41 7.00 -13.65
N ARG A 18 -12.42 6.14 -13.48
CA ARG A 18 -13.57 6.38 -12.60
C ARG A 18 -13.90 5.13 -11.78
N THR A 19 -14.48 5.36 -10.60
CA THR A 19 -15.04 4.31 -9.75
C THR A 19 -16.17 3.57 -10.46
N LYS A 20 -16.32 2.29 -10.14
CA LYS A 20 -17.37 1.42 -10.70
C LYS A 20 -18.10 0.72 -9.56
N ALA A 21 -19.37 0.42 -9.77
CA ALA A 21 -20.09 -0.49 -8.89
C ALA A 21 -19.52 -1.91 -8.98
N ASN A 22 -19.72 -2.68 -7.91
CA ASN A 22 -19.19 -4.01 -7.69
C ASN A 22 -17.67 -4.10 -7.82
N SER A 23 -16.97 -3.01 -7.49
CA SER A 23 -15.51 -2.91 -7.52
C SER A 23 -14.99 -2.42 -6.18
N LEU A 24 -13.78 -2.85 -5.83
CA LEU A 24 -13.10 -2.40 -4.63
C LEU A 24 -12.61 -0.95 -4.82
N ALA A 25 -12.95 -0.10 -3.85
CA ALA A 25 -12.40 1.23 -3.70
C ALA A 25 -11.76 1.37 -2.33
N ILE A 26 -10.78 2.26 -2.20
CA ILE A 26 -10.21 2.59 -0.89
C ILE A 26 -10.62 3.99 -0.49
N LEU A 27 -11.24 4.12 0.69
CA LEU A 27 -11.55 5.43 1.28
C LEU A 27 -10.40 5.86 2.18
N GLN A 28 -9.74 6.97 1.84
CA GLN A 28 -8.78 7.62 2.71
C GLN A 28 -9.52 8.51 3.69
N LEU A 29 -9.53 8.09 4.96
CA LEU A 29 -10.20 8.79 6.06
C LEU A 29 -9.26 9.82 6.72
N SER A 30 -7.99 9.47 6.85
CA SER A 30 -6.91 10.36 7.28
C SER A 30 -5.58 9.88 6.69
N ARG A 31 -4.44 10.52 7.05
CA ARG A 31 -3.12 10.30 6.42
C ARG A 31 -2.75 8.82 6.26
N ASP A 32 -2.90 8.04 7.32
CA ASP A 32 -2.55 6.61 7.37
C ASP A 32 -3.75 5.72 7.74
N ASN A 33 -4.98 6.23 7.59
CA ASN A 33 -6.21 5.47 7.88
C ASN A 33 -7.02 5.28 6.60
N PHE A 34 -7.01 4.05 6.11
CA PHE A 34 -7.62 3.63 4.86
C PHE A 34 -8.69 2.57 5.14
N LEU A 35 -9.85 2.72 4.51
CA LEU A 35 -10.96 1.78 4.64
C LEU A 35 -11.27 1.17 3.27
N PRO A 36 -11.06 -0.13 3.08
CA PRO A 36 -11.49 -0.82 1.87
C PRO A 36 -13.02 -0.94 1.83
N VAL A 37 -13.62 -0.59 0.70
CA VAL A 37 -15.06 -0.62 0.50
C VAL A 37 -15.38 -1.21 -0.88
N HIS A 38 -16.20 -2.26 -0.91
CA HIS A 38 -16.78 -2.73 -2.15
C HIS A 38 -17.98 -1.85 -2.49
N LEU A 39 -17.85 -1.03 -3.53
CA LEU A 39 -18.94 -0.17 -4.00
C LEU A 39 -20.04 -1.06 -4.57
N GLN A 40 -21.29 -0.76 -4.25
CA GLN A 40 -22.44 -1.57 -4.61
C GLN A 40 -23.57 -0.66 -5.06
N HIS A 41 -24.29 -1.06 -6.10
CA HIS A 41 -25.58 -0.44 -6.40
C HIS A 41 -26.61 -0.92 -5.39
N ALA A 42 -27.39 0.02 -4.85
CA ALA A 42 -28.58 -0.29 -4.09
C ALA A 42 -29.79 -0.20 -5.02
N THR A 43 -30.68 -1.18 -4.94
CA THR A 43 -31.98 -1.16 -5.64
C THR A 43 -33.09 -0.51 -4.79
N GLY A 44 -32.80 -0.15 -3.53
CA GLY A 44 -33.73 0.45 -2.59
C GLY A 44 -33.09 0.66 -1.21
N GLU A 45 -33.91 0.71 -0.15
CA GLU A 45 -33.44 0.81 1.25
C GLU A 45 -32.52 -0.38 1.59
N HIS A 46 -31.39 -0.10 2.23
CA HIS A 46 -30.46 -1.13 2.67
C HIS A 46 -30.02 -0.86 4.11
N ASP A 47 -30.16 -1.86 4.99
CA ASP A 47 -29.73 -1.78 6.40
C ASP A 47 -30.31 -0.56 7.16
N GLY A 48 -31.55 -0.17 6.81
CA GLY A 48 -32.26 0.94 7.46
C GLY A 48 -31.97 2.33 6.89
N TYR A 49 -31.25 2.43 5.77
CA TYR A 49 -30.95 3.68 5.08
C TYR A 49 -31.73 3.80 3.77
N ALA A 50 -32.54 4.86 3.64
CA ALA A 50 -33.31 5.14 2.43
C ALA A 50 -32.41 5.47 1.23
N GLU A 51 -31.19 5.92 1.48
CA GLU A 51 -30.16 6.23 0.47
C GLU A 51 -29.42 5.00 -0.06
N GLY A 52 -29.78 3.79 0.41
CA GLY A 52 -29.20 2.52 -0.01
C GLY A 52 -27.99 2.10 0.83
N VAL A 53 -26.95 1.56 0.18
CA VAL A 53 -25.75 1.09 0.90
C VAL A 53 -24.93 2.29 1.37
N VAL A 54 -24.68 2.39 2.68
CA VAL A 54 -23.98 3.54 3.31
C VAL A 54 -22.78 3.07 4.11
N VAL A 55 -21.63 3.73 3.91
CA VAL A 55 -20.46 3.59 4.78
C VAL A 55 -20.51 4.64 5.87
N ASN A 56 -20.44 4.23 7.13
CA ASN A 56 -20.40 5.14 8.26
C ASN A 56 -18.99 5.21 8.84
N THR A 57 -18.53 6.42 9.10
CA THR A 57 -17.22 6.68 9.73
C THR A 57 -17.36 7.79 10.78
N ARG A 58 -16.31 8.03 11.58
CA ARG A 58 -16.25 9.19 12.48
C ARG A 58 -16.32 10.54 11.77
N PHE A 59 -16.15 10.56 10.44
CA PHE A 59 -16.19 11.76 9.61
C PHE A 59 -17.55 11.94 8.90
N GLY A 60 -18.52 11.06 9.15
CA GLY A 60 -19.87 11.13 8.59
C GLY A 60 -20.31 9.86 7.87
N SER A 61 -21.45 9.95 7.20
CA SER A 61 -22.09 8.88 6.44
C SER A 61 -21.92 9.11 4.94
N PHE A 62 -21.56 8.06 4.21
CA PHE A 62 -21.19 8.11 2.80
C PHE A 62 -21.97 7.04 2.01
N PRO A 63 -23.12 7.40 1.40
CA PRO A 63 -23.86 6.50 0.51
C PRO A 63 -23.01 6.10 -0.70
N HIS A 64 -23.05 4.82 -1.09
CA HIS A 64 -22.27 4.31 -2.23
C HIS A 64 -22.63 5.00 -3.54
N SER A 65 -23.88 5.46 -3.68
CA SER A 65 -24.36 6.23 -4.82
C SER A 65 -23.56 7.51 -5.07
N THR A 66 -23.01 8.16 -4.04
CA THR A 66 -22.18 9.37 -4.20
C THR A 66 -20.73 9.05 -4.61
N MET A 67 -20.34 7.79 -4.54
CA MET A 67 -18.99 7.31 -4.83
C MET A 67 -18.90 6.51 -6.12
N ILE A 68 -20.02 6.17 -6.78
CA ILE A 68 -20.04 5.41 -8.04
C ILE A 68 -19.98 6.37 -9.24
N GLY A 69 -19.13 6.07 -10.23
CA GLY A 69 -19.00 6.85 -11.46
C GLY A 69 -18.19 8.15 -11.30
N VAL A 70 -17.57 8.38 -10.14
CA VAL A 70 -16.74 9.57 -9.90
C VAL A 70 -15.28 9.32 -10.29
N PRO A 71 -14.51 10.34 -10.69
CA PRO A 71 -13.08 10.19 -10.94
C PRO A 71 -12.34 9.72 -9.69
N TRP A 72 -11.34 8.85 -9.86
CA TRP A 72 -10.43 8.48 -8.78
C TRP A 72 -9.71 9.72 -8.22
N GLY A 73 -9.51 9.76 -6.90
CA GLY A 73 -8.95 10.90 -6.17
C GLY A 73 -9.99 11.96 -5.77
N SER A 74 -11.25 11.81 -6.15
CA SER A 74 -12.31 12.76 -5.79
C SER A 74 -12.49 12.86 -4.27
N GLN A 75 -12.68 14.09 -3.79
CA GLN A 75 -13.11 14.36 -2.42
C GLN A 75 -14.64 14.19 -2.32
N ILE A 76 -15.08 13.23 -1.53
CA ILE A 76 -16.50 12.93 -1.31
C ILE A 76 -16.92 13.53 0.02
N ARG A 77 -17.92 14.41 -0.02
CA ARG A 77 -18.50 15.01 1.20
C ARG A 77 -19.42 14.01 1.89
N ALA A 78 -19.47 14.08 3.21
CA ALA A 78 -20.46 13.33 3.97
C ALA A 78 -21.88 13.77 3.59
N SER A 79 -22.84 12.87 3.77
CA SER A 79 -24.26 13.12 3.49
C SER A 79 -25.09 13.07 4.77
N LYS A 80 -26.15 13.86 4.82
CA LYS A 80 -27.26 13.66 5.76
C LYS A 80 -27.99 12.41 5.30
N VAL A 81 -27.97 11.37 6.12
CA VAL A 81 -28.65 10.11 5.86
C VAL A 81 -29.82 9.95 6.82
N ASP A 82 -30.93 9.49 6.30
CA ASP A 82 -32.13 9.24 7.09
C ASP A 82 -32.00 7.87 7.78
N THR A 83 -31.78 7.87 9.10
CA THR A 83 -31.68 6.64 9.90
C THR A 83 -33.04 6.11 10.37
N GLY A 84 -34.13 6.49 9.69
CA GLY A 84 -35.54 6.41 10.11
C GLY A 84 -36.03 5.10 10.73
N SER A 85 -35.31 3.98 10.61
CA SER A 85 -35.68 2.68 11.19
C SER A 85 -34.69 2.11 12.22
N ARG A 86 -33.47 2.63 12.35
CA ARG A 86 -32.46 2.12 13.32
C ARG A 86 -32.68 2.59 14.76
N GLY A 87 -33.23 3.78 14.95
CA GLY A 87 -33.52 4.33 16.28
C GLY A 87 -34.67 3.63 17.01
N ARG A 88 -35.65 3.07 16.28
CA ARG A 88 -36.85 2.44 16.86
C ARG A 88 -36.69 0.96 17.22
N LYS A 89 -35.76 0.23 16.60
CA LYS A 89 -35.59 -1.23 16.83
C LYS A 89 -34.63 -1.60 17.97
N ARG A 90 -33.87 -0.65 18.54
CA ARG A 90 -32.91 -0.95 19.63
C ARG A 90 -33.52 -1.10 21.03
N LYS A 91 -34.85 -1.12 21.17
CA LYS A 91 -35.53 -1.37 22.46
C LYS A 91 -36.78 -2.23 22.30
N ARG A 92 -36.63 -3.46 21.83
CA ARG A 92 -37.57 -4.55 22.11
C ARG A 92 -36.79 -5.81 22.43
N VAL A 93 -36.57 -6.01 23.73
CA VAL A 93 -36.36 -7.34 24.29
C VAL A 93 -37.70 -8.08 24.16
N PRO A 94 -37.75 -9.35 23.71
CA PRO A 94 -39.00 -10.10 23.67
C PRO A 94 -39.31 -10.59 25.08
N GLY A 95 -40.41 -10.11 25.66
CA GLY A 95 -40.91 -10.51 26.97
C GLY A 95 -41.14 -9.32 27.88
N ASP A 96 -42.28 -8.64 27.70
CA ASP A 96 -43.11 -8.09 28.77
C ASP A 96 -44.34 -7.45 28.13
N ASP A 97 -45.43 -8.19 28.16
CA ASP A 97 -46.78 -7.67 27.98
C ASP A 97 -47.19 -6.94 29.26
N ALA A 98 -47.45 -5.64 29.15
CA ALA A 98 -48.50 -4.89 29.85
C ALA A 98 -48.11 -3.41 29.99
N ALA A 99 -48.88 -2.55 29.33
CA ALA A 99 -49.59 -1.43 29.96
C ALA A 99 -50.03 -0.45 28.87
N ARG A 100 -51.34 -0.25 28.81
CA ARG A 100 -52.00 0.83 28.09
C ARG A 100 -51.51 2.17 28.64
N ASP A 101 -51.34 3.15 27.76
CA ASP A 101 -51.80 4.49 28.09
C ASP A 101 -52.28 5.18 26.81
N GLU A 102 -53.55 5.53 26.85
CA GLU A 102 -54.26 6.35 25.88
C GLU A 102 -53.85 7.80 26.12
N ASN A 103 -53.38 8.49 25.08
CA ASN A 103 -53.65 9.91 24.98
C ASN A 103 -53.63 10.36 23.52
N GLU A 104 -54.80 10.87 23.14
CA GLU A 104 -55.15 11.43 21.86
C GLU A 104 -54.33 12.68 21.56
N ASN A 105 -53.96 12.85 20.29
CA ASN A 105 -54.18 14.12 19.61
C ASN A 105 -54.27 13.85 18.12
N GLU A 106 -55.50 13.74 17.65
CA GLU A 106 -55.87 13.91 16.25
C GLU A 106 -55.57 15.34 15.82
N ASN A 107 -54.88 15.50 14.69
CA ASN A 107 -55.17 16.57 13.74
C ASN A 107 -54.45 16.32 12.42
N GLY A 108 -55.23 16.33 11.32
CA GLY A 108 -54.71 16.61 9.99
C GLY A 108 -54.51 15.41 9.08
N ASN A 109 -55.62 14.92 8.55
CA ASN A 109 -55.72 13.98 7.45
C ASN A 109 -55.20 14.59 6.13
N GLU A 110 -54.11 14.06 5.57
CA GLU A 110 -53.94 13.98 4.12
C GLU A 110 -53.55 12.54 3.76
N SER A 111 -54.57 11.78 3.43
CA SER A 111 -54.50 10.49 2.76
C SER A 111 -53.83 10.65 1.40
N ALA A 112 -52.53 10.38 1.32
CA ALA A 112 -51.85 10.06 0.07
C ALA A 112 -51.91 8.55 -0.14
N GLU A 113 -52.56 8.16 -1.24
CA GLU A 113 -52.65 6.79 -1.74
C GLU A 113 -51.27 6.10 -1.81
N PRO A 114 -51.17 4.78 -1.55
CA PRO A 114 -49.93 4.05 -1.74
C PRO A 114 -49.70 3.86 -3.24
N THR A 115 -49.02 4.80 -3.88
CA THR A 115 -48.46 4.58 -5.21
C THR A 115 -47.28 3.63 -5.08
N ASP A 116 -47.57 2.34 -5.23
CA ASP A 116 -46.63 1.24 -5.32
C ASP A 116 -45.82 1.40 -6.62
N THR A 117 -44.82 2.27 -6.57
CA THR A 117 -43.76 2.41 -7.57
C THR A 117 -42.45 2.12 -6.86
N PRO A 118 -41.54 1.32 -7.43
CA PRO A 118 -40.25 1.06 -6.80
C PRO A 118 -39.43 2.35 -6.88
N SER A 119 -39.60 3.23 -5.90
CA SER A 119 -38.81 4.45 -5.80
C SER A 119 -37.38 4.02 -5.48
N GLY A 120 -36.46 4.27 -6.42
CA GLY A 120 -35.03 4.03 -6.21
C GLY A 120 -34.49 4.74 -4.96
N PRO A 121 -33.24 4.46 -4.57
CA PRO A 121 -32.65 5.02 -3.35
C PRO A 121 -32.74 6.55 -3.33
N LYS A 122 -33.11 7.11 -2.17
CA LYS A 122 -33.24 8.55 -1.96
C LYS A 122 -31.92 9.26 -2.30
N GLN A 123 -32.02 10.39 -3.00
CA GLN A 123 -30.84 11.16 -3.38
C GLN A 123 -30.14 11.71 -2.14
N ALA A 124 -28.84 11.44 -2.01
CA ALA A 124 -28.05 11.86 -0.86
C ALA A 124 -27.86 13.38 -0.84
N ILE A 125 -28.15 14.01 0.31
CA ILE A 125 -27.97 15.45 0.53
C ILE A 125 -26.69 15.67 1.31
N ALA A 126 -25.81 16.58 0.87
CA ALA A 126 -24.55 16.84 1.56
C ALA A 126 -24.74 17.35 3.00
N ALA A 127 -23.91 16.85 3.91
CA ALA A 127 -23.79 17.33 5.28
C ALA A 127 -22.95 18.63 5.34
N SER A 128 -23.01 19.32 6.49
CA SER A 128 -22.29 20.60 6.70
C SER A 128 -20.77 20.44 6.85
N SER A 129 -20.29 19.25 7.22
CA SER A 129 -18.87 18.96 7.41
C SER A 129 -18.58 17.47 7.20
N GLY A 130 -17.29 17.14 7.05
CA GLY A 130 -16.84 15.77 6.83
C GLY A 130 -16.60 15.44 5.36
N PHE A 131 -15.46 14.79 5.09
CA PHE A 131 -15.12 14.32 3.76
C PHE A 131 -14.18 13.11 3.84
N VAL A 132 -14.11 12.37 2.73
CA VAL A 132 -13.12 11.31 2.47
C VAL A 132 -12.59 11.46 1.05
N HIS A 133 -11.46 10.84 0.73
CA HIS A 133 -11.02 10.70 -0.66
C HIS A 133 -11.22 9.25 -1.13
N VAL A 134 -11.73 9.08 -2.34
CA VAL A 134 -11.88 7.75 -2.96
C VAL A 134 -10.69 7.45 -3.87
N LEU A 135 -9.93 6.41 -3.54
CA LEU A 135 -8.67 6.05 -4.20
C LEU A 135 -8.78 4.67 -4.85
N PRO A 136 -8.09 4.46 -6.00
CA PRO A 136 -8.00 3.13 -6.59
C PRO A 136 -7.20 2.23 -5.66
N PRO A 137 -7.54 0.93 -5.58
CA PRO A 137 -6.77 0.00 -4.77
C PRO A 137 -5.37 -0.16 -5.38
N THR A 138 -4.36 -0.08 -4.53
CA THR A 138 -2.97 -0.40 -4.87
C THR A 138 -2.43 -1.38 -3.83
N PRO A 139 -1.49 -2.26 -4.18
CA PRO A 139 -0.82 -3.13 -3.22
C PRO A 139 -0.33 -2.42 -1.95
N GLU A 140 0.24 -1.22 -2.04
CA GLU A 140 0.74 -0.45 -0.89
C GLU A 140 -0.37 -0.02 0.07
N ILE A 141 -1.44 0.52 -0.50
CA ILE A 141 -2.60 0.95 0.30
C ILE A 141 -3.28 -0.29 0.89
N TRP A 142 -3.44 -1.35 0.10
CA TRP A 142 -4.01 -2.62 0.55
C TRP A 142 -3.22 -3.24 1.70
N THR A 143 -1.89 -3.30 1.61
CA THR A 143 -1.01 -3.74 2.70
C THR A 143 -1.30 -3.02 4.02
N THR A 144 -1.63 -1.73 3.94
CA THR A 144 -1.89 -0.90 5.13
C THR A 144 -3.31 -1.07 5.67
N SER A 145 -4.25 -1.53 4.84
CA SER A 145 -5.68 -1.61 5.17
C SER A 145 -6.25 -3.03 5.27
N LEU A 146 -5.44 -4.05 4.97
CA LEU A 146 -5.93 -5.42 4.89
C LEU A 146 -6.28 -5.98 6.29
N PRO A 147 -7.24 -6.91 6.38
CA PRO A 147 -7.50 -7.62 7.62
C PRO A 147 -6.30 -8.49 7.99
N HIS A 148 -5.59 -8.14 9.07
CA HIS A 148 -4.44 -8.91 9.55
C HIS A 148 -4.88 -10.31 9.99
N ARG A 149 -4.42 -11.35 9.28
CA ARG A 149 -4.63 -12.77 9.64
C ARG A 149 -3.35 -13.43 10.14
N THR A 150 -2.22 -12.93 9.68
CA THR A 150 -0.87 -13.41 9.95
C THR A 150 0.07 -12.22 10.09
N GLN A 151 1.34 -12.48 10.38
CA GLN A 151 2.39 -11.52 10.07
C GLN A 151 2.34 -11.13 8.58
N VAL A 152 2.63 -9.87 8.30
CA VAL A 152 2.51 -9.27 6.96
C VAL A 152 3.86 -8.73 6.53
N VAL A 153 4.24 -9.00 5.28
CA VAL A 153 5.37 -8.32 4.63
C VAL A 153 4.92 -6.92 4.21
N TYR A 154 5.56 -5.89 4.75
CA TYR A 154 5.22 -4.49 4.46
C TYR A 154 5.98 -3.96 3.25
N THR A 155 5.54 -2.80 2.73
CA THR A 155 6.12 -2.17 1.54
C THR A 155 7.64 -2.03 1.53
N PRO A 156 8.31 -1.63 2.62
CA PRO A 156 9.76 -1.50 2.61
C PRO A 156 10.45 -2.83 2.28
N ASP A 157 9.98 -3.91 2.90
CA ASP A 157 10.52 -5.25 2.68
C ASP A 157 10.16 -5.76 1.29
N TYR A 158 8.87 -5.82 0.91
CA TYR A 158 8.51 -6.44 -0.37
C TYR A 158 8.98 -5.64 -1.58
N SER A 159 9.13 -4.31 -1.48
CA SER A 159 9.65 -3.52 -2.60
C SER A 159 11.12 -3.83 -2.84
N TYR A 160 11.90 -3.96 -1.77
CA TYR A 160 13.30 -4.37 -1.83
C TYR A 160 13.43 -5.82 -2.32
N ILE A 161 12.61 -6.73 -1.79
CA ILE A 161 12.58 -8.14 -2.19
C ILE A 161 12.27 -8.27 -3.69
N LEU A 162 11.14 -7.70 -4.15
CA LEU A 162 10.73 -7.78 -5.55
C LEU A 162 11.81 -7.22 -6.49
N HIS A 163 12.45 -6.11 -6.10
CA HIS A 163 13.56 -5.55 -6.86
C HIS A 163 14.75 -6.52 -6.92
N ARG A 164 15.17 -7.04 -5.76
CA ARG A 164 16.38 -7.85 -5.63
C ARG A 164 16.24 -9.27 -6.22
N ILE A 165 15.04 -9.87 -6.17
CA ILE A 165 14.75 -11.14 -6.88
C ILE A 165 14.48 -10.95 -8.37
N ARG A 166 14.63 -9.72 -8.90
CA ARG A 166 14.44 -9.37 -10.31
C ARG A 166 13.02 -9.65 -10.83
N ALA A 167 12.01 -9.44 -9.97
CA ALA A 167 10.62 -9.49 -10.38
C ALA A 167 10.38 -8.48 -11.52
N ARG A 168 9.76 -8.95 -12.60
CA ARG A 168 9.54 -8.16 -13.82
C ARG A 168 8.31 -8.67 -14.58
N PRO A 169 7.72 -7.85 -15.46
CA PRO A 169 6.62 -8.27 -16.32
C PRO A 169 6.95 -9.57 -17.08
N GLY A 170 6.04 -10.54 -17.02
CA GLY A 170 6.19 -11.85 -17.66
C GLY A 170 6.94 -12.91 -16.85
N ALA A 171 7.54 -12.57 -15.71
CA ALA A 171 8.19 -13.55 -14.84
C ALA A 171 7.17 -14.44 -14.11
N VAL A 172 7.60 -15.63 -13.73
CA VAL A 172 6.86 -16.51 -12.81
C VAL A 172 7.52 -16.46 -11.44
N ILE A 173 6.75 -16.11 -10.42
CA ILE A 173 7.20 -16.05 -9.02
C ILE A 173 6.52 -17.17 -8.23
N ILE A 174 7.29 -17.94 -7.48
CA ILE A 174 6.76 -18.80 -6.42
C ILE A 174 6.74 -18.00 -5.12
N GLU A 175 5.64 -18.07 -4.40
CA GLU A 175 5.50 -17.58 -3.02
C GLU A 175 5.03 -18.74 -2.14
N ALA A 176 5.67 -18.96 -1.01
CA ALA A 176 5.15 -19.89 0.00
C ALA A 176 5.15 -19.27 1.39
N GLY A 177 3.95 -19.36 1.96
CA GLY A 177 3.42 -18.42 2.94
C GLY A 177 2.54 -17.36 2.27
N ALA A 178 1.41 -17.73 1.63
CA ALA A 178 0.48 -16.73 1.08
C ALA A 178 -0.03 -15.74 2.15
N GLY A 179 -0.27 -16.26 3.37
CA GLY A 179 -0.54 -15.47 4.57
C GLY A 179 -1.75 -14.54 4.41
N SER A 180 -1.52 -13.24 4.57
CA SER A 180 -2.56 -12.21 4.42
C SER A 180 -2.61 -11.60 3.01
N GLY A 181 -1.83 -12.10 2.05
CA GLY A 181 -1.90 -11.70 0.64
C GLY A 181 -1.20 -10.39 0.28
N SER A 182 -0.49 -9.74 1.20
CA SER A 182 0.24 -8.49 0.93
C SER A 182 1.28 -8.65 -0.18
N PHE A 183 2.18 -9.62 -0.05
CA PHE A 183 3.22 -9.89 -1.04
C PHE A 183 2.62 -10.43 -2.34
N SER A 184 1.56 -11.24 -2.27
CA SER A 184 0.83 -11.73 -3.46
C SER A 184 0.31 -10.60 -4.35
N HIS A 185 -0.29 -9.55 -3.76
CA HIS A 185 -0.79 -8.38 -4.53
C HIS A 185 0.37 -7.58 -5.16
N ALA A 186 1.44 -7.34 -4.41
CA ALA A 186 2.61 -6.64 -4.90
C ALA A 186 3.30 -7.43 -6.04
N SER A 187 3.41 -8.75 -5.88
CA SER A 187 3.96 -9.66 -6.89
C SER A 187 3.11 -9.73 -8.14
N ALA A 188 1.79 -9.81 -8.00
CA ALA A 188 0.87 -9.84 -9.13
C ALA A 188 1.05 -8.62 -10.03
N ARG A 189 1.18 -7.42 -9.44
CA ARG A 189 1.48 -6.20 -10.18
C ARG A 189 2.88 -6.23 -10.81
N ALA A 190 3.88 -6.73 -10.10
CA ALA A 190 5.27 -6.78 -10.60
C ALA A 190 5.43 -7.68 -11.83
N VAL A 191 4.70 -8.81 -11.89
CA VAL A 191 4.77 -9.75 -13.01
C VAL A 191 3.79 -9.44 -14.14
N TYR A 192 2.86 -8.51 -13.93
CA TYR A 192 1.79 -8.24 -14.88
C TYR A 192 2.32 -7.77 -16.24
N ASN A 193 1.95 -8.49 -17.30
CA ASN A 193 2.22 -8.14 -18.69
C ASN A 193 0.98 -8.37 -19.58
N GLY A 194 -0.20 -8.12 -19.01
CA GLY A 194 -1.51 -8.37 -19.61
C GLY A 194 -2.18 -9.64 -19.09
N TYR A 195 -3.51 -9.70 -19.23
CA TYR A 195 -4.28 -10.90 -18.87
C TYR A 195 -3.99 -12.06 -19.82
N PRO A 196 -3.91 -13.31 -19.31
CA PRO A 196 -3.67 -14.47 -20.15
C PRO A 196 -4.84 -14.68 -21.12
N LYS A 197 -4.50 -14.85 -22.40
CA LYS A 197 -5.39 -15.42 -23.42
C LYS A 197 -5.04 -16.89 -23.59
N GLU A 198 -5.96 -17.67 -24.16
CA GLU A 198 -5.74 -19.08 -24.43
C GLU A 198 -4.46 -19.28 -25.27
N GLY A 199 -3.56 -20.16 -24.81
CA GLY A 199 -2.27 -20.42 -25.46
C GLY A 199 -1.15 -19.41 -25.18
N GLU A 200 -1.40 -18.29 -24.49
CA GLU A 200 -0.36 -17.31 -24.18
C GLU A 200 0.24 -17.49 -22.78
N ARG A 201 1.58 -17.51 -22.70
CA ARG A 201 2.30 -17.43 -21.42
C ARG A 201 2.41 -15.98 -20.95
N LYS A 202 1.78 -15.66 -19.82
CA LYS A 202 1.91 -14.38 -19.10
C LYS A 202 2.64 -14.58 -17.78
N GLY A 203 3.05 -13.48 -17.16
CA GLY A 203 3.60 -13.48 -15.81
C GLY A 203 2.57 -13.98 -14.82
N LYS A 204 3.04 -14.77 -13.84
CA LYS A 204 2.17 -15.44 -12.86
C LYS A 204 2.82 -15.46 -11.49
N VAL A 205 1.98 -15.46 -10.46
CA VAL A 205 2.37 -15.74 -9.08
C VAL A 205 1.79 -17.09 -8.70
N ILE A 206 2.64 -18.04 -8.35
CA ILE A 206 2.24 -19.36 -7.85
C ILE A 206 2.39 -19.31 -6.34
N SER A 207 1.26 -19.20 -5.64
CA SER A 207 1.22 -18.94 -4.20
C SER A 207 0.72 -20.18 -3.45
N PHE A 208 1.45 -20.57 -2.40
CA PHE A 208 1.14 -21.76 -1.59
C PHE A 208 0.74 -21.36 -0.16
N GLU A 209 -0.38 -21.92 0.30
CA GLU A 209 -0.88 -21.78 1.67
C GLU A 209 -1.17 -23.17 2.25
N TYR A 210 -0.62 -23.45 3.43
CA TYR A 210 -0.79 -24.74 4.10
C TYR A 210 -2.13 -24.82 4.87
N HIS A 211 -2.63 -23.70 5.37
CA HIS A 211 -3.78 -23.67 6.25
C HIS A 211 -5.07 -23.48 5.45
N GLU A 212 -5.95 -24.49 5.49
CA GLU A 212 -7.13 -24.58 4.65
C GLU A 212 -8.06 -23.36 4.74
N GLU A 213 -8.34 -22.87 5.95
CA GLU A 213 -9.22 -21.70 6.12
C GLU A 213 -8.63 -20.42 5.52
N ARG A 214 -7.30 -20.25 5.60
CA ARG A 214 -6.62 -19.08 5.02
C ARG A 214 -6.62 -19.20 3.51
N TYR A 215 -6.38 -20.39 2.98
CA TYR A 215 -6.49 -20.68 1.56
C TYR A 215 -7.88 -20.35 1.01
N LYS A 216 -8.96 -20.80 1.68
CA LYS A 216 -10.34 -20.51 1.26
C LYS A 216 -10.62 -19.00 1.23
N LYS A 217 -10.28 -18.29 2.31
CA LYS A 217 -10.44 -16.82 2.40
C LYS A 217 -9.63 -16.08 1.34
N MET A 218 -8.37 -16.45 1.14
CA MET A 218 -7.50 -15.84 0.14
C MET A 218 -8.01 -16.11 -1.29
N LYS A 219 -8.54 -17.31 -1.56
CA LYS A 219 -9.14 -17.65 -2.86
C LYS A 219 -10.36 -16.77 -3.17
N GLU A 220 -11.21 -16.51 -2.19
CA GLU A 220 -12.34 -15.60 -2.31
C GLU A 220 -11.87 -14.16 -2.52
N GLU A 221 -10.90 -13.69 -1.75
CA GLU A 221 -10.30 -12.35 -1.85
C GLU A 221 -9.70 -12.12 -3.26
N LEU A 222 -8.88 -13.05 -3.75
CA LEU A 222 -8.32 -13.01 -5.11
C LEU A 222 -9.41 -13.00 -6.20
N SER A 223 -10.53 -13.70 -5.96
CA SER A 223 -11.70 -13.67 -6.85
C SER A 223 -12.31 -12.27 -6.91
N GLN A 224 -12.61 -11.70 -5.74
CA GLN A 224 -13.22 -10.38 -5.59
C GLN A 224 -12.32 -9.27 -6.14
N HIS A 225 -11.00 -9.48 -6.10
CA HIS A 225 -10.01 -8.54 -6.61
C HIS A 225 -9.67 -8.75 -8.10
N GLY A 226 -10.24 -9.76 -8.77
CA GLY A 226 -9.97 -10.03 -10.20
C GLY A 226 -8.53 -10.50 -10.48
N LEU A 227 -7.88 -11.15 -9.51
CA LEU A 227 -6.48 -11.57 -9.59
C LEU A 227 -6.30 -13.06 -9.91
N GLN A 228 -7.37 -13.86 -9.98
CA GLN A 228 -7.30 -15.31 -10.24
C GLN A 228 -6.58 -15.71 -11.53
N GLY A 229 -6.57 -14.85 -12.55
CA GLY A 229 -5.85 -15.10 -13.80
C GLY A 229 -4.33 -14.90 -13.71
N ILE A 230 -3.87 -14.18 -12.68
CA ILE A 230 -2.46 -13.83 -12.47
C ILE A 230 -1.87 -14.59 -11.28
N VAL A 231 -2.66 -14.78 -10.22
CA VAL A 231 -2.27 -15.50 -9.01
C VAL A 231 -2.93 -16.88 -9.02
N HIS A 232 -2.11 -17.92 -9.16
CA HIS A 232 -2.50 -19.31 -8.97
C HIS A 232 -2.26 -19.70 -7.51
N LEU A 233 -3.32 -19.77 -6.72
CA LEU A 233 -3.26 -20.15 -5.31
C LEU A 233 -3.46 -21.66 -5.15
N THR A 234 -2.60 -22.33 -4.39
CA THR A 234 -2.73 -23.76 -4.09
C THR A 234 -2.70 -24.03 -2.59
N HIS A 235 -3.60 -24.91 -2.12
CA HIS A 235 -3.60 -25.40 -0.75
C HIS A 235 -2.57 -26.53 -0.63
N ARG A 236 -1.45 -26.30 0.06
CA ARG A 236 -0.38 -27.30 0.18
C ARG A 236 0.59 -27.06 1.32
N ASP A 237 1.02 -28.16 1.93
CA ASP A 237 2.27 -28.22 2.70
C ASP A 237 3.46 -28.37 1.74
N VAL A 238 4.20 -27.28 1.53
CA VAL A 238 5.33 -27.24 0.60
C VAL A 238 6.53 -28.06 1.08
N TYR A 239 6.63 -28.38 2.38
CA TYR A 239 7.72 -29.23 2.89
C TYR A 239 7.59 -30.67 2.39
N LYS A 240 6.36 -31.14 2.19
CA LYS A 240 6.07 -32.51 1.74
C LYS A 240 5.72 -32.56 0.26
N GLY A 241 4.83 -31.67 -0.17
CA GLY A 241 4.26 -31.68 -1.52
C GLY A 241 5.00 -30.83 -2.54
N GLY A 242 6.06 -30.11 -2.14
CA GLY A 242 6.86 -29.27 -3.02
C GLY A 242 6.05 -28.20 -3.76
N PHE A 243 6.59 -27.77 -4.91
CA PHE A 243 6.13 -26.57 -5.63
C PHE A 243 5.57 -26.84 -7.04
N LEU A 244 5.40 -28.12 -7.40
CA LEU A 244 4.79 -28.49 -8.68
C LEU A 244 3.29 -28.15 -8.69
N ILE A 245 2.73 -27.95 -9.88
CA ILE A 245 1.32 -27.64 -10.09
C ILE A 245 0.68 -28.67 -11.03
N ASN A 246 -0.63 -28.66 -11.19
CA ASN A 246 -1.36 -29.53 -12.14
C ASN A 246 -0.88 -31.00 -12.13
N ASP A 247 -0.76 -31.59 -10.93
CA ASP A 247 -0.35 -32.99 -10.73
C ASP A 247 1.05 -33.37 -11.28
N GLY A 248 2.00 -32.43 -11.26
CA GLY A 248 3.44 -32.72 -11.48
C GLY A 248 4.15 -31.79 -12.46
N GLU A 249 3.47 -30.77 -12.97
CA GLU A 249 4.04 -29.81 -13.91
C GLU A 249 4.90 -28.76 -13.20
N SER A 250 6.02 -28.40 -13.84
CA SER A 250 6.85 -27.29 -13.40
C SER A 250 6.16 -25.96 -13.69
N PRO A 251 6.04 -25.04 -12.71
CA PRO A 251 5.66 -23.66 -12.99
C PRO A 251 6.74 -22.87 -13.75
N GLU A 252 7.96 -23.43 -13.89
CA GLU A 252 9.12 -22.77 -14.49
C GLU A 252 9.41 -21.39 -13.88
N ALA A 253 9.50 -21.34 -12.55
CA ALA A 253 9.68 -20.11 -11.79
C ALA A 253 11.07 -19.48 -12.02
N GLU A 254 11.10 -18.15 -12.14
CA GLU A 254 12.33 -17.35 -12.22
C GLU A 254 12.71 -16.76 -10.85
N ALA A 255 11.74 -16.57 -9.97
CA ALA A 255 11.97 -16.05 -8.64
C ALA A 255 11.13 -16.79 -7.58
N VAL A 256 11.63 -16.81 -6.35
CA VAL A 256 11.03 -17.51 -5.21
C VAL A 256 11.07 -16.62 -3.98
N PHE A 257 9.96 -16.55 -3.26
CA PHE A 257 9.85 -15.92 -1.95
C PHE A 257 9.30 -16.93 -0.94
N LEU A 258 10.03 -17.16 0.15
CA LEU A 258 9.64 -18.06 1.23
C LEU A 258 9.45 -17.29 2.54
N ASP A 259 8.21 -17.19 3.01
CA ASP A 259 7.82 -16.74 4.35
C ASP A 259 7.27 -17.94 5.11
N LEU A 260 8.20 -18.77 5.61
CA LEU A 260 7.94 -20.07 6.20
C LEU A 260 8.65 -20.20 7.55
N PRO A 261 8.13 -20.97 8.52
CA PRO A 261 8.83 -21.24 9.78
C PRO A 261 10.19 -21.93 9.62
N ALA A 262 10.31 -22.81 8.63
CA ALA A 262 11.49 -23.65 8.39
C ALA A 262 11.85 -23.67 6.89
N PRO A 263 12.26 -22.54 6.30
CA PRO A 263 12.49 -22.46 4.85
C PRO A 263 13.56 -23.44 4.37
N TRP A 264 14.53 -23.81 5.21
CA TRP A 264 15.56 -24.82 4.90
C TRP A 264 15.00 -26.20 4.54
N ASP A 265 13.83 -26.58 5.07
CA ASP A 265 13.19 -27.86 4.76
C ASP A 265 12.44 -27.82 3.42
N ALA A 266 12.11 -26.64 2.91
CA ALA A 266 11.48 -26.46 1.60
C ALA A 266 12.51 -26.30 0.46
N LEU A 267 13.74 -25.87 0.76
CA LEU A 267 14.79 -25.67 -0.24
C LEU A 267 15.13 -26.91 -1.09
N PRO A 268 15.13 -28.15 -0.57
CA PRO A 268 15.38 -29.34 -1.39
C PRO A 268 14.43 -29.45 -2.59
N ALA A 269 13.15 -29.08 -2.41
CA ALA A 269 12.15 -29.08 -3.48
C ALA A 269 12.36 -27.98 -4.54
N LEU A 270 13.30 -27.05 -4.31
CA LEU A 270 13.71 -25.97 -5.23
C LEU A 270 15.09 -26.23 -5.85
N SER A 271 15.50 -27.50 -5.94
CA SER A 271 16.79 -27.88 -6.54
C SER A 271 16.66 -28.11 -8.05
N ARG A 272 17.77 -27.99 -8.79
CA ARG A 272 17.82 -28.35 -10.22
C ARG A 272 17.68 -29.86 -10.41
N GLN A 273 18.42 -30.61 -9.60
CA GLN A 273 18.43 -32.08 -9.59
C GLN A 273 17.91 -32.61 -8.25
N ARG A 274 17.56 -33.90 -8.23
CA ARG A 274 17.09 -34.58 -7.02
C ARG A 274 18.21 -34.57 -5.97
N PRO A 275 18.01 -33.97 -4.79
CA PRO A 275 19.01 -34.00 -3.73
C PRO A 275 19.22 -35.42 -3.20
N GLU A 276 20.46 -35.76 -2.85
CA GLU A 276 20.78 -37.02 -2.18
C GLU A 276 20.02 -37.14 -0.84
N GLY A 277 19.33 -38.25 -0.61
CA GLY A 277 18.53 -38.48 0.60
C GLY A 277 17.12 -37.87 0.59
N ALA A 278 16.67 -37.26 -0.52
CA ALA A 278 15.28 -36.82 -0.66
C ALA A 278 14.34 -38.03 -0.90
N GLU A 279 13.96 -38.72 0.18
CA GLU A 279 13.02 -39.87 0.14
C GLU A 279 11.54 -39.47 0.19
N GLY A 280 11.21 -38.17 0.32
CA GLY A 280 9.84 -37.73 0.66
C GLY A 280 9.01 -37.00 -0.39
N ALA A 281 9.57 -36.55 -1.53
CA ALA A 281 8.89 -35.57 -2.39
C ALA A 281 8.31 -36.14 -3.71
N THR A 282 8.65 -37.37 -4.08
CA THR A 282 8.13 -38.02 -5.28
C THR A 282 7.90 -39.49 -4.97
N GLU A 283 6.68 -39.98 -5.21
CA GLU A 283 6.39 -41.41 -5.25
C GLU A 283 7.52 -42.14 -6.00
N SER A 284 8.02 -43.22 -5.42
CA SER A 284 9.06 -44.07 -6.00
C SER A 284 8.69 -44.43 -7.45
N GLY A 285 9.44 -43.89 -8.41
CA GLY A 285 9.27 -44.19 -9.85
C GLY A 285 8.98 -43.00 -10.77
N LYS A 286 8.65 -41.80 -10.25
CA LYS A 286 8.46 -40.60 -11.09
C LYS A 286 9.77 -39.85 -11.34
N PRO A 287 10.01 -39.32 -12.55
CA PRO A 287 11.19 -38.52 -12.85
C PRO A 287 11.18 -37.21 -12.04
N TRP A 288 12.36 -36.75 -11.63
CA TRP A 288 12.50 -35.48 -10.91
C TRP A 288 12.16 -34.31 -11.82
N VAL A 289 11.29 -33.42 -11.35
CA VAL A 289 10.92 -32.19 -12.06
C VAL A 289 11.22 -31.01 -11.14
N SER A 290 12.14 -30.15 -11.55
CA SER A 290 12.42 -28.91 -10.84
C SER A 290 11.29 -27.91 -11.07
N PRO A 291 10.81 -27.19 -10.04
CA PRO A 291 9.82 -26.13 -10.23
C PRO A 291 10.43 -24.85 -10.84
N LEU A 292 11.75 -24.78 -10.99
CA LEU A 292 12.48 -23.62 -11.46
C LEU A 292 12.64 -23.65 -12.98
N ASN A 293 12.73 -22.48 -13.59
CA ASN A 293 12.94 -22.35 -15.03
C ASN A 293 14.28 -22.96 -15.45
N PRO A 294 14.33 -23.97 -16.33
CA PRO A 294 15.59 -24.65 -16.67
C PRO A 294 16.55 -23.76 -17.49
N LYS A 295 16.03 -22.76 -18.20
CA LYS A 295 16.81 -21.90 -19.11
C LYS A 295 17.33 -20.62 -18.46
N LYS A 296 17.00 -20.37 -17.20
CA LYS A 296 17.30 -19.11 -16.50
C LYS A 296 17.78 -19.37 -15.08
N ASN A 297 18.53 -18.41 -14.55
CA ASN A 297 18.86 -18.39 -13.13
C ASN A 297 17.59 -18.18 -12.31
N ALA A 298 17.51 -18.87 -11.17
CA ALA A 298 16.46 -18.65 -10.19
C ALA A 298 16.98 -17.74 -9.07
N TYR A 299 16.17 -16.77 -8.67
CA TYR A 299 16.47 -15.86 -7.57
C TYR A 299 15.57 -16.18 -6.39
N ILE A 300 16.13 -16.28 -5.19
CA ILE A 300 15.35 -16.57 -3.98
C ILE A 300 15.53 -15.48 -2.95
N CYS A 301 14.47 -15.24 -2.17
CA CYS A 301 14.51 -14.56 -0.90
C CYS A 301 13.78 -15.40 0.15
N THR A 302 14.38 -15.62 1.32
CA THR A 302 13.70 -16.17 2.49
C THR A 302 13.53 -15.10 3.55
N PHE A 303 12.36 -15.05 4.17
CA PHE A 303 11.99 -14.11 5.22
C PHE A 303 12.01 -14.86 6.56
N SER A 304 12.91 -14.50 7.47
CA SER A 304 13.04 -15.19 8.77
C SER A 304 13.28 -14.22 9.92
N PRO A 305 12.45 -14.25 10.98
CA PRO A 305 12.60 -13.31 12.11
C PRO A 305 13.84 -13.59 12.97
N CYS A 306 14.24 -14.87 13.11
CA CYS A 306 15.31 -15.29 14.01
C CYS A 306 16.62 -15.58 13.26
N ILE A 307 17.76 -15.26 13.87
CA ILE A 307 19.09 -15.42 13.24
C ILE A 307 19.52 -16.90 13.14
N GLU A 308 18.98 -17.76 14.00
CA GLU A 308 19.18 -19.21 13.97
C GLU A 308 18.49 -19.84 12.75
N GLN A 309 17.33 -19.28 12.36
CA GLN A 309 16.65 -19.68 11.12
C GLN A 309 17.52 -19.33 9.92
N VAL A 310 18.06 -18.11 9.87
CA VAL A 310 19.02 -17.68 8.83
C VAL A 310 20.21 -18.65 8.75
N THR A 311 20.79 -19.00 9.89
CA THR A 311 21.94 -19.92 9.93
C THR A 311 21.63 -21.28 9.30
N LYS A 312 20.47 -21.86 9.63
CA LYS A 312 20.02 -23.14 9.04
C LYS A 312 19.75 -23.01 7.53
N THR A 313 19.09 -21.92 7.12
CA THR A 313 18.80 -21.62 5.71
C THR A 313 20.06 -21.51 4.88
N VAL A 314 21.03 -20.71 5.31
CA VAL A 314 22.31 -20.52 4.61
C VAL A 314 23.08 -21.84 4.52
N SER A 315 23.06 -22.65 5.58
CA SER A 315 23.69 -23.98 5.59
C SER A 315 23.06 -24.92 4.54
N ALA A 316 21.73 -24.96 4.46
CA ALA A 316 21.02 -25.75 3.46
C ALA A 316 21.24 -25.23 2.03
N MET A 317 21.19 -23.91 1.82
CA MET A 317 21.46 -23.26 0.54
C MET A 317 22.83 -23.66 -0.03
N ARG A 318 23.88 -23.63 0.80
CA ARG A 318 25.24 -24.01 0.39
C ARG A 318 25.34 -25.46 -0.07
N ARG A 319 24.62 -26.39 0.57
CA ARG A 319 24.60 -27.81 0.19
C ARG A 319 23.86 -28.05 -1.12
N LEU A 320 22.88 -27.21 -1.43
CA LEU A 320 22.00 -27.34 -2.59
C LEU A 320 22.48 -26.53 -3.81
N GLY A 321 23.71 -26.00 -3.78
CA GLY A 321 24.32 -25.31 -4.92
C GLY A 321 23.87 -23.86 -5.12
N TRP A 322 23.17 -23.27 -4.15
CA TRP A 322 22.86 -21.84 -4.19
C TRP A 322 24.14 -21.02 -3.99
N VAL A 323 24.32 -20.00 -4.82
CA VAL A 323 25.47 -19.09 -4.81
C VAL A 323 25.02 -17.66 -4.53
N ASP A 324 25.99 -16.76 -4.33
CA ASP A 324 25.74 -15.34 -4.04
C ASP A 324 24.77 -15.13 -2.86
N ILE A 325 24.99 -15.91 -1.79
CA ILE A 325 24.16 -15.90 -0.59
C ILE A 325 24.49 -14.65 0.22
N ASP A 326 23.52 -13.78 0.42
CA ASP A 326 23.67 -12.54 1.17
C ASP A 326 22.46 -12.30 2.08
N MET A 327 22.69 -11.72 3.26
CA MET A 327 21.64 -11.45 4.24
C MET A 327 21.61 -9.96 4.57
N VAL A 328 20.41 -9.37 4.52
CA VAL A 328 20.19 -7.97 4.87
C VAL A 328 18.93 -7.80 5.71
N GLU A 329 18.82 -6.66 6.38
CA GLU A 329 17.59 -6.16 7.00
C GLU A 329 17.22 -4.79 6.41
N ILE A 330 15.94 -4.45 6.44
CA ILE A 330 15.45 -3.16 5.93
C ILE A 330 14.83 -2.36 7.07
N ALA A 331 15.48 -1.24 7.42
CA ALA A 331 14.97 -0.31 8.42
C ALA A 331 14.21 0.85 7.75
N ASN A 332 12.89 0.89 7.90
CA ASN A 332 12.07 2.03 7.46
C ASN A 332 11.85 3.02 8.61
N ARG A 333 11.83 4.32 8.29
CA ARG A 333 11.39 5.39 9.20
C ARG A 333 10.48 6.35 8.45
N LYS A 334 9.29 6.61 8.98
CA LYS A 334 8.46 7.73 8.51
C LYS A 334 8.80 9.02 9.25
N LEU A 335 8.89 10.11 8.49
CA LEU A 335 9.21 11.44 8.99
C LEU A 335 7.99 12.37 8.86
N HIS A 336 7.60 12.97 9.96
CA HIS A 336 6.55 13.99 10.03
C HIS A 336 7.18 15.38 10.04
N THR A 337 6.84 16.19 9.05
CA THR A 337 7.15 17.61 9.02
C THR A 337 6.12 18.36 9.85
N ALA A 338 6.58 19.10 10.86
CA ALA A 338 5.74 19.97 11.68
C ALA A 338 6.41 21.34 11.82
N ARG A 339 5.65 22.34 12.24
CA ARG A 339 6.21 23.64 12.63
C ARG A 339 6.17 23.75 14.14
N ASP A 340 7.34 23.94 14.73
CA ASP A 340 7.49 24.19 16.15
C ASP A 340 7.20 25.66 16.42
N ARG A 341 6.10 25.91 17.12
CA ARG A 341 5.65 27.25 17.47
C ARG A 341 5.99 27.48 18.94
N VAL A 342 7.07 28.23 19.16
CA VAL A 342 7.59 28.56 20.49
C VAL A 342 7.54 30.08 20.64
N GLY A 343 6.99 30.56 21.76
CA GLY A 343 6.88 31.98 22.06
C GLY A 343 5.79 32.25 23.10
N LEU A 344 6.00 33.28 23.91
CA LEU A 344 5.09 33.65 25.01
C LEU A 344 3.84 34.38 24.51
N ASN A 345 3.91 34.97 23.32
CA ASN A 345 2.83 35.76 22.70
C ASN A 345 2.00 34.95 21.68
N LEU A 346 2.14 33.63 21.66
CA LEU A 346 1.35 32.79 20.76
C LEU A 346 0.00 32.43 21.39
N PRO A 347 -1.07 32.31 20.59
CA PRO A 347 -2.36 31.80 21.07
C PRO A 347 -2.19 30.42 21.73
N GLN A 348 -2.96 30.14 22.78
CA GLN A 348 -3.01 28.84 23.46
C GLN A 348 -3.69 27.75 22.62
N ASP A 349 -3.16 27.52 21.41
CA ASP A 349 -3.57 26.46 20.53
C ASP A 349 -2.85 25.15 20.87
N ARG A 350 -3.49 24.02 20.57
CA ARG A 350 -2.93 22.70 20.80
C ARG A 350 -1.62 22.51 20.02
N GLY A 351 -0.53 22.28 20.73
CA GLY A 351 0.81 22.06 20.14
C GLY A 351 1.70 23.31 20.10
N VAL A 352 1.25 24.44 20.65
CA VAL A 352 2.08 25.62 20.90
C VAL A 352 2.82 25.44 22.22
N ASN A 353 4.13 25.70 22.21
CA ASN A 353 4.93 25.76 23.42
C ASN A 353 5.05 27.21 23.89
N ASN A 354 4.42 27.53 25.02
CA ASN A 354 4.41 28.87 25.60
C ASN A 354 5.67 29.17 26.43
N SER A 355 6.76 28.43 26.23
CA SER A 355 8.07 28.86 26.72
C SER A 355 8.58 30.02 25.88
N ALA A 356 9.46 30.85 26.45
CA ALA A 356 10.18 31.85 25.70
C ALA A 356 10.93 31.21 24.53
N ARG A 357 10.83 31.81 23.34
CA ARG A 357 11.47 31.35 22.11
C ARG A 357 12.98 31.53 22.14
N ASP A 358 13.43 32.59 22.81
CA ASP A 358 14.81 33.02 22.93
C ASP A 358 15.03 33.69 24.29
N VAL A 359 16.29 34.00 24.60
CA VAL A 359 16.69 34.61 25.87
C VAL A 359 16.13 36.03 26.00
N GLU A 360 15.98 36.75 24.89
CA GLU A 360 15.49 38.13 24.88
C GLU A 360 14.01 38.22 25.26
N GLU A 361 13.17 37.35 24.69
CA GLU A 361 11.75 37.22 25.04
C GLU A 361 11.59 36.77 26.51
N ALA A 362 12.47 35.88 26.99
CA ALA A 362 12.48 35.47 28.39
C ALA A 362 12.79 36.65 29.34
N ILE A 363 13.84 37.41 29.04
CA ILE A 363 14.25 38.58 29.84
C ILE A 363 13.17 39.66 29.80
N SER A 364 12.62 39.96 28.62
CA SER A 364 11.52 40.93 28.46
C SER A 364 10.33 40.53 29.33
N LYS A 365 9.98 39.24 29.36
CA LYS A 365 8.87 38.76 30.19
C LYS A 365 9.16 38.85 31.68
N LEU A 366 10.39 38.55 32.10
CA LEU A 366 10.81 38.70 33.48
C LEU A 366 10.75 40.16 33.93
N ALA A 367 11.19 41.10 33.08
CA ALA A 367 11.11 42.53 33.34
C ALA A 367 9.65 43.01 33.49
N GLU A 368 8.73 42.57 32.61
CA GLU A 368 7.30 42.86 32.75
C GLU A 368 6.70 42.34 34.07
N ILE A 369 7.09 41.12 34.48
CA ILE A 369 6.60 40.51 35.73
C ILE A 369 7.14 41.28 36.93
N GLU A 370 8.42 41.66 36.93
CA GLU A 370 9.03 42.44 38.00
C GLU A 370 8.38 43.83 38.12
N GLU A 371 8.09 44.49 37.00
CA GLU A 371 7.40 45.77 36.99
C GLU A 371 5.98 45.65 37.55
N LYS A 372 5.22 44.63 37.13
CA LYS A 372 3.88 44.35 37.68
C LYS A 372 3.94 44.07 39.18
N PHE A 373 4.92 43.29 39.63
CA PHE A 373 5.11 43.03 41.04
C PHE A 373 5.44 44.32 41.81
N ARG A 374 6.28 45.19 41.26
CA ARG A 374 6.64 46.50 41.83
C ARG A 374 5.43 47.44 41.90
N GLN A 375 4.56 47.43 40.90
CA GLN A 375 3.31 48.19 40.89
C GLN A 375 2.31 47.68 41.93
N HIS A 376 2.19 46.35 42.10
CA HIS A 376 1.36 45.73 43.14
C HIS A 376 1.94 45.89 44.56
N ALA A 377 3.28 45.94 44.68
CA ALA A 377 3.99 46.11 45.94
C ALA A 377 4.12 47.58 46.36
N ARG A 378 3.72 48.56 45.52
CA ARG A 378 3.52 49.94 45.97
C ARG A 378 2.37 49.93 46.98
N PRO A 379 2.62 50.13 48.29
CA PRO A 379 1.54 50.25 49.25
C PRO A 379 0.77 51.52 48.92
N ALA A 380 -0.48 51.60 49.38
CA ALA A 380 -1.26 52.83 49.48
C ALA A 380 -0.60 53.87 50.41
N ARG A 381 0.64 54.29 50.11
CA ARG A 381 1.44 55.32 50.79
C ARG A 381 1.15 56.71 50.20
N SER A 382 -0.12 57.00 49.96
CA SER A 382 -0.59 58.37 49.64
C SER A 382 -2.00 58.64 50.16
N ALA A 383 -2.33 58.10 51.35
CA ALA A 383 -3.56 58.48 52.06
C ALA A 383 -3.32 58.56 53.58
N GLU A 384 -2.38 59.40 54.00
CA GLU A 384 -2.42 60.02 55.33
C GLU A 384 -2.47 61.54 55.13
N ASN A 385 -3.67 62.09 55.29
CA ASN A 385 -3.99 63.21 56.19
C ASN A 385 -4.99 64.23 55.59
N THR A 386 -6.28 63.88 55.58
CA THR A 386 -7.41 64.76 55.97
C THR A 386 -8.62 63.87 56.26
N GLY A 387 -9.12 63.90 57.50
CA GLY A 387 -10.21 63.03 57.96
C GLY A 387 -11.59 63.43 57.43
N SER A 388 -12.49 62.44 57.34
CA SER A 388 -13.76 62.37 58.09
C SER A 388 -14.72 61.34 57.48
N LYS A 389 -15.24 60.47 58.37
CA LYS A 389 -16.53 59.75 58.39
C LYS A 389 -16.90 58.68 57.33
N HIS A 390 -17.14 57.48 57.89
CA HIS A 390 -18.21 56.50 57.66
C HIS A 390 -18.76 56.24 56.25
N GLY A 391 -18.78 54.95 55.88
CA GLY A 391 -19.68 54.42 54.86
C GLY A 391 -19.28 53.01 54.42
N ASP A 392 -19.85 52.01 55.07
CA ASP A 392 -19.89 50.62 54.63
C ASP A 392 -20.40 50.48 53.18
N ASN A 393 -19.64 49.79 52.33
CA ASN A 393 -20.18 48.93 51.28
C ASN A 393 -19.06 48.18 50.55
N GLY A 394 -19.04 46.86 50.73
CA GLY A 394 -18.30 45.95 49.88
C GLY A 394 -18.76 46.05 48.43
N LYS A 395 -17.87 46.50 47.55
CA LYS A 395 -17.96 46.24 46.10
C LYS A 395 -16.68 45.56 45.66
N ALA A 396 -16.82 44.26 45.41
CA ALA A 396 -15.87 43.46 44.66
C ALA A 396 -15.49 44.21 43.38
N VAL A 397 -14.18 44.44 43.24
CA VAL A 397 -13.58 45.02 42.04
C VAL A 397 -13.93 44.10 40.88
N SER A 398 -14.79 44.59 40.00
CA SER A 398 -15.12 43.95 38.75
C SER A 398 -13.83 43.67 38.00
N ASN A 399 -13.61 42.41 37.68
CA ASN A 399 -12.61 41.93 36.75
C ASN A 399 -12.72 42.76 35.46
N ARG A 400 -11.89 43.79 35.30
CA ARG A 400 -11.79 44.55 34.05
C ARG A 400 -11.32 43.54 33.02
N LYS A 401 -12.27 43.09 32.20
CA LYS A 401 -12.01 42.49 30.89
C LYS A 401 -10.85 43.26 30.28
N GLY A 402 -9.73 42.55 30.07
CA GLY A 402 -8.57 43.09 29.39
C GLY A 402 -9.04 43.86 28.18
N ALA A 403 -8.66 45.13 28.13
CA ALA A 403 -8.75 45.90 26.91
C ALA A 403 -8.13 45.03 25.81
N ARG A 404 -8.94 44.76 24.80
CA ARG A 404 -8.51 44.15 23.56
C ARG A 404 -7.47 45.10 23.00
N GLU A 405 -6.20 44.86 23.31
CA GLU A 405 -5.11 45.42 22.55
C GLU A 405 -5.41 45.04 21.11
N GLU A 406 -5.68 46.06 20.30
CA GLU A 406 -5.62 45.93 18.85
C GLU A 406 -4.18 45.58 18.53
N GLU A 407 -3.88 44.27 18.59
CA GLU A 407 -2.72 43.73 17.93
C GLU A 407 -2.84 44.13 16.48
N THR A 408 -1.98 45.06 16.08
CA THR A 408 -1.50 45.21 14.72
C THR A 408 -0.85 43.89 14.32
N SER A 409 -1.68 42.88 14.07
CA SER A 409 -1.28 41.63 13.46
C SER A 409 -0.91 41.97 12.02
N THR A 410 0.35 42.30 11.80
CA THR A 410 0.99 41.90 10.55
C THR A 410 0.74 40.41 10.45
N SER A 411 -0.30 40.03 9.70
CA SER A 411 -0.81 38.67 9.61
C SER A 411 0.25 37.81 8.93
N SER A 412 1.27 37.40 9.69
CA SER A 412 2.09 36.29 9.28
C SER A 412 1.13 35.12 9.16
N ARG A 413 1.17 34.52 7.97
CA ARG A 413 0.25 33.44 7.66
C ARG A 413 0.49 32.33 8.70
N PRO A 414 -0.54 31.71 9.29
CA PRO A 414 -0.33 30.69 10.33
C PRO A 414 0.59 29.53 9.90
N TRP A 415 0.72 29.28 8.59
CA TRP A 415 1.61 28.28 8.02
C TRP A 415 3.05 28.76 7.78
N ALA A 416 3.33 30.04 7.97
CA ALA A 416 4.66 30.64 7.96
C ALA A 416 5.26 30.74 9.38
N ASP A 417 4.41 30.71 10.40
CA ASP A 417 4.80 30.82 11.81
C ASP A 417 5.44 29.54 12.36
N GLY A 418 6.49 29.72 13.17
CA GLY A 418 7.23 28.63 13.81
C GLY A 418 8.32 28.02 12.93
N ARG A 419 9.28 27.37 13.58
CA ARG A 419 10.43 26.74 12.92
C ARG A 419 10.01 25.43 12.28
N LEU A 420 10.37 25.21 11.02
CA LEU A 420 10.15 23.92 10.37
C LEU A 420 11.04 22.86 11.04
N ILE A 421 10.41 21.81 11.54
CA ILE A 421 11.07 20.67 12.19
C ILE A 421 10.60 19.36 11.58
N VAL A 422 11.40 18.32 11.80
CA VAL A 422 11.09 16.95 11.43
C VAL A 422 11.06 16.11 12.70
N ARG A 423 10.01 15.29 12.86
CA ARG A 423 9.88 14.32 13.94
C ARG A 423 9.67 12.93 13.35
N GLY A 424 10.28 11.91 13.93
CA GLY A 424 9.99 10.52 13.59
C GLY A 424 8.57 10.13 14.00
N GLU A 425 8.06 9.05 13.42
CA GLU A 425 6.87 8.38 13.93
C GLU A 425 7.08 7.91 15.39
N PRO A 426 6.04 7.96 16.24
CA PRO A 426 6.16 7.62 17.65
C PRO A 426 6.42 6.13 17.88
N GLU A 427 5.90 5.27 17.01
CA GLU A 427 6.08 3.82 17.06
C GLU A 427 6.78 3.37 15.79
N ILE A 428 7.98 2.81 15.98
CA ILE A 428 8.86 2.40 14.89
C ILE A 428 8.90 0.88 14.89
N LYS A 429 8.72 0.29 13.71
CA LYS A 429 9.03 -1.13 13.50
C LYS A 429 10.55 -1.29 13.46
N THR A 430 11.13 -1.70 14.58
CA THR A 430 12.58 -1.82 14.73
C THR A 430 13.13 -3.04 14.00
N HIS A 431 12.36 -4.13 13.93
CA HIS A 431 12.70 -5.36 13.23
C HIS A 431 11.44 -5.96 12.59
N THR A 432 11.55 -6.40 11.35
CA THR A 432 10.51 -7.20 10.69
C THR A 432 11.01 -8.64 10.56
N SER A 433 12.02 -8.86 9.71
CA SER A 433 12.77 -10.10 9.57
C SER A 433 14.11 -9.86 8.88
N TYR A 434 15.00 -10.83 8.99
CA TYR A 434 16.16 -10.95 8.11
C TYR A 434 15.74 -11.47 6.74
N LEU A 435 16.33 -10.89 5.70
CA LEU A 435 16.10 -11.25 4.30
C LEU A 435 17.35 -11.94 3.77
N VAL A 436 17.27 -13.24 3.50
CA VAL A 436 18.38 -14.00 2.89
C VAL A 436 18.11 -14.16 1.42
N PHE A 437 18.99 -13.62 0.59
CA PHE A 437 18.96 -13.73 -0.86
C PHE A 437 19.98 -14.76 -1.34
N ALA A 438 19.65 -15.46 -2.42
CA ALA A 438 20.60 -16.31 -3.13
C ALA A 438 20.20 -16.46 -4.60
N ILE A 439 21.13 -17.01 -5.39
CA ILE A 439 20.94 -17.30 -6.81
C ILE A 439 21.22 -18.78 -7.05
N LEU A 440 20.37 -19.46 -7.79
CA LEU A 440 20.65 -20.78 -8.33
C LEU A 440 20.86 -20.67 -9.85
N PRO A 441 22.10 -20.82 -10.34
CA PRO A 441 22.40 -20.78 -11.76
C PRO A 441 21.57 -21.81 -12.54
N ARG A 442 21.36 -21.56 -13.84
CA ARG A 442 20.87 -22.61 -14.73
C ARG A 442 21.95 -23.69 -14.86
N GLU A 443 21.52 -24.92 -15.09
CA GLU A 443 22.42 -25.96 -15.59
C GLU A 443 22.68 -25.70 -17.08
N TRP A 444 23.89 -26.06 -17.51
CA TRP A 444 24.32 -25.98 -18.90
C TRP A 444 24.46 -27.40 -19.40
N SER A 445 23.75 -27.72 -20.49
CA SER A 445 24.02 -28.95 -21.24
C SER A 445 25.19 -28.73 -22.21
N GLU A 446 25.78 -29.83 -22.70
CA GLU A 446 26.79 -29.76 -23.76
C GLU A 446 26.28 -29.02 -25.01
N GLU A 447 24.98 -29.16 -25.32
CA GLU A 447 24.32 -28.46 -26.41
C GLU A 447 24.25 -26.94 -26.15
N ASP A 448 23.92 -26.53 -24.92
CA ASP A 448 23.89 -25.12 -24.53
C ASP A 448 25.29 -24.49 -24.62
N GLU A 449 26.31 -25.22 -24.18
CA GLU A 449 27.71 -24.80 -24.27
C GLU A 449 28.16 -24.66 -25.72
N ALA A 450 27.80 -25.63 -26.58
CA ALA A 450 28.08 -25.57 -28.01
C ALA A 450 27.37 -24.41 -28.71
N GLU A 451 26.10 -24.14 -28.38
CA GLU A 451 25.35 -22.99 -28.91
C GLU A 451 25.99 -21.66 -28.46
N ALA A 452 26.38 -21.56 -27.19
CA ALA A 452 27.06 -20.37 -26.68
C ALA A 452 28.44 -20.16 -27.32
N LEU A 453 29.22 -21.23 -27.52
CA LEU A 453 30.50 -21.17 -28.20
C LEU A 453 30.34 -20.76 -29.67
N ALA A 454 29.32 -21.27 -30.36
CA ALA A 454 29.01 -20.85 -31.73
C ALA A 454 28.59 -19.38 -31.81
N LYS A 455 27.83 -18.90 -30.81
CA LYS A 455 27.37 -17.51 -30.73
C LYS A 455 28.48 -16.53 -30.34
N TYR A 456 29.40 -16.97 -29.49
CA TYR A 456 30.53 -16.19 -28.98
C TYR A 456 31.83 -16.97 -29.19
N PRO A 457 32.32 -17.05 -30.44
CA PRO A 457 33.52 -17.83 -30.75
C PRO A 457 34.74 -17.27 -30.03
N LEU A 458 35.26 -18.04 -29.08
CA LEU A 458 36.48 -17.73 -28.33
C LEU A 458 37.69 -17.80 -29.29
N GLY A 459 38.66 -16.90 -29.11
CA GLY A 459 39.92 -16.91 -29.88
C GLY A 459 39.93 -16.10 -31.19
N GLN A 460 38.83 -15.44 -31.56
CA GLN A 460 38.85 -14.40 -32.62
C GLN A 460 39.22 -13.00 -32.09
N GLU A 461 39.56 -12.90 -30.81
CA GLU A 461 40.01 -11.67 -30.18
C GLU A 461 41.39 -11.28 -30.73
N LYS A 462 41.41 -10.29 -31.64
CA LYS A 462 42.64 -9.85 -32.29
C LYS A 462 43.64 -9.15 -31.35
N ALA A 463 43.19 -8.72 -30.17
CA ALA A 463 44.03 -8.18 -29.09
C ALA A 463 43.21 -7.92 -27.82
N VAL A 464 43.81 -8.11 -26.64
CA VAL A 464 43.31 -7.60 -25.36
C VAL A 464 43.55 -6.08 -25.34
N VAL A 465 42.52 -5.29 -25.04
CA VAL A 465 42.56 -3.81 -25.11
C VAL A 465 43.67 -3.20 -24.23
N GLY A 466 44.15 -3.93 -23.22
CA GLY A 466 45.27 -3.55 -22.36
C GLY A 466 46.63 -3.53 -23.06
N ASP A 467 46.87 -4.41 -24.04
CA ASP A 467 48.17 -4.60 -24.70
C ASP A 467 48.35 -3.73 -25.95
N MET A 468 47.29 -3.02 -26.39
CA MET A 468 47.36 -2.17 -27.57
C MET A 468 47.94 -0.78 -27.24
N ASP A 469 48.90 -0.33 -28.05
CA ASP A 469 49.41 1.04 -27.96
C ASP A 469 48.28 2.09 -28.14
N LYS A 470 48.49 3.30 -27.61
CA LYS A 470 47.48 4.36 -27.60
C LYS A 470 47.06 4.83 -29.00
N ALA A 471 47.96 4.74 -29.99
CA ALA A 471 47.71 5.15 -31.36
C ALA A 471 46.85 4.12 -32.11
N SER A 472 47.14 2.83 -31.90
CA SER A 472 46.40 1.68 -32.40
C SER A 472 44.97 1.66 -31.85
N ARG A 473 44.78 1.95 -30.55
CA ARG A 473 43.44 2.15 -29.95
C ARG A 473 42.65 3.29 -30.59
N LYS A 474 43.31 4.41 -30.90
CA LYS A 474 42.66 5.57 -31.53
C LYS A 474 42.23 5.26 -32.97
N LYS A 475 43.07 4.58 -33.75
CA LYS A 475 42.73 4.12 -35.12
C LYS A 475 41.55 3.15 -35.12
N LEU A 476 41.55 2.15 -34.24
CA LEU A 476 40.50 1.15 -34.18
C LEU A 476 39.14 1.78 -33.78
N ARG A 477 39.17 2.75 -32.85
CA ARG A 477 37.99 3.54 -32.47
C ARG A 477 37.47 4.40 -33.64
N GLN A 478 38.36 5.00 -34.42
CA GLN A 478 37.96 5.76 -35.62
C GLN A 478 37.34 4.86 -36.70
N GLU A 479 37.89 3.67 -36.95
CA GLU A 479 37.30 2.71 -37.90
C GLU A 479 35.93 2.20 -37.44
N LEU A 480 35.75 1.92 -36.15
CA LEU A 480 34.47 1.50 -35.59
C LEU A 480 33.40 2.59 -35.72
N LEU A 481 33.75 3.85 -35.46
CA LEU A 481 32.86 5.00 -35.65
C LEU A 481 32.48 5.18 -37.11
N LYS A 482 33.41 4.98 -38.04
CA LYS A 482 33.17 5.04 -39.48
C LYS A 482 32.21 3.94 -39.94
N LYS A 483 32.43 2.69 -39.51
CA LYS A 483 31.53 1.56 -39.78
C LYS A 483 30.13 1.75 -39.19
N GLN A 484 30.00 2.39 -38.02
CA GLN A 484 28.70 2.75 -37.44
C GLN A 484 28.00 3.85 -38.26
N GLY A 485 28.75 4.84 -38.74
CA GLY A 485 28.27 5.84 -39.69
C GLY A 485 27.71 5.20 -40.94
N ASP A 486 28.49 4.34 -41.61
CA ASP A 486 28.10 3.67 -42.85
C ASP A 486 26.86 2.77 -42.66
N LYS A 487 26.74 2.07 -41.52
CA LYS A 487 25.54 1.30 -41.17
C LYS A 487 24.31 2.18 -40.99
N LYS A 488 24.48 3.39 -40.44
CA LYS A 488 23.40 4.36 -40.23
C LYS A 488 22.94 4.94 -41.56
N THR A 489 23.87 5.26 -42.47
CA THR A 489 23.58 5.72 -43.82
C THR A 489 22.83 4.66 -44.63
N LYS A 490 23.31 3.40 -44.63
CA LYS A 490 22.61 2.29 -45.30
C LYS A 490 21.21 2.01 -44.75
N ARG A 491 20.99 2.20 -43.45
CA ARG A 491 19.65 2.09 -42.84
C ARG A 491 18.72 3.20 -43.31
N LYS A 492 19.25 4.42 -43.47
CA LYS A 492 18.49 5.57 -43.96
C LYS A 492 18.11 5.40 -45.44
N GLU A 493 19.05 5.02 -46.29
CA GLU A 493 18.79 4.71 -47.71
C GLU A 493 17.77 3.57 -47.88
N LYS A 494 17.79 2.57 -46.99
CA LYS A 494 16.83 1.46 -47.02
C LYS A 494 15.43 1.88 -46.56
N ALA A 495 15.31 2.88 -45.68
CA ALA A 495 14.04 3.45 -45.25
C ALA A 495 13.45 4.35 -46.35
N GLU A 496 14.26 5.20 -46.97
CA GLU A 496 13.85 6.07 -48.09
C GLU A 496 13.36 5.25 -49.29
N LYS A 497 14.04 4.14 -49.63
CA LYS A 497 13.58 3.19 -50.67
C LYS A 497 12.31 2.43 -50.31
N LEU A 498 11.95 2.35 -49.02
CA LEU A 498 10.72 1.71 -48.58
C LEU A 498 9.54 2.67 -48.70
N ASP A 499 9.76 3.96 -48.38
CA ASP A 499 8.77 5.03 -48.53
C ASP A 499 8.43 5.28 -50.01
N GLU A 500 9.44 5.34 -50.91
CA GLU A 500 9.20 5.49 -52.36
C GLU A 500 8.35 4.33 -52.92
N LYS A 501 8.53 3.11 -52.40
CA LYS A 501 7.73 1.94 -52.80
C LYS A 501 6.29 1.97 -52.29
N MET A 502 6.04 2.63 -51.16
CA MET A 502 4.69 2.80 -50.61
C MET A 502 3.90 3.89 -51.34
N ASP A 503 4.56 4.93 -51.85
CA ASP A 503 3.93 5.96 -52.68
C ASP A 503 3.56 5.44 -54.08
N GLU A 504 4.38 4.58 -54.70
CA GLU A 504 4.07 3.98 -56.01
C GLU A 504 2.91 2.95 -55.98
N THR A 505 2.56 2.42 -54.80
CA THR A 505 1.44 1.47 -54.64
C THR A 505 0.13 2.13 -54.21
N SER A 506 0.12 3.45 -54.02
CA SER A 506 -1.03 4.24 -53.57
C SER A 506 -1.62 5.16 -54.65
N GLY A 507 -1.13 5.07 -55.90
CA GLY A 507 -1.55 5.85 -57.06
C GLY A 507 -2.51 5.11 -58.00
#